data_AF-A0A368FQZ0-F1
#
_entry.id   AF-A0A368FQZ0-F1
#
_cell.length_a   1.000
_cell.length_b   1.000
_cell.length_c   1.000
_cell.angle_alpha   90.00
_cell.angle_beta   90.00
_cell.angle_gamma   90.00
#
_symmetry.space_group_name_H-M   'P 1'
#
loop_
_entity.id
_entity.type
_entity.pdbx_description
1 polymer ?
#
loop_
_entity_poly.entity_id
_entity_poly.type
_entity_poly.pdbx_seq_one_letter_code
_entity_poly.pdbx_strand_id
1 'polypeptide(L)'
;MMGELEIHLHLFRNQTYTAVKLEQPSTFATFVYTAYDYSNGRWIEKDRSTIRSQLDGGTQDRYLDSLGRIALSVSAGGRASHQLETGMYFANSNPGGEMDELRKQPLNEITDNNFDRLGWYRMDESGRFHVNNGIVKMEEIHKAKVKNCHDQTYRSIIDAKNYMPGNFNLSRPLEMVYPWIQSARIYDGSQRQVIVTHAEGTNLHITLQVNGDNDGHRLVFFHNASRISDFTGTIIVDSRSNRYFNVTVYGASGKINGAVKYSTERDSDEIFSFTTYVHDLNAANRSMIIPLPAVVESGPRMICMYADEQREEQAVCRIVLYHETPLEVDIEHNTWHEMVGSCPTCNQINLTGLSKYLNPMSWVNGVSSLGEFVMMATDILVYVCVLVVIYVVLTKIVIPICKCWICPMYIMSQSRPKSKRREKSKRGDDDEGMRV
;
A
#
# COMPACT_ATOMS: atom_id res chain seq x y z
N MET A 1 -28.56 -10.43 22.18
CA MET A 1 -27.77 -11.36 21.35
C MET A 1 -26.88 -10.48 20.49
N MET A 2 -25.56 -10.64 20.57
CA MET A 2 -24.66 -9.97 19.63
C MET A 2 -24.62 -10.80 18.35
N GLY A 3 -24.60 -10.15 17.19
CA GLY A 3 -24.21 -10.81 15.94
C GLY A 3 -22.71 -10.64 15.76
N GLU A 4 -22.01 -11.73 15.48
CA GLU A 4 -20.61 -11.69 15.08
C GLU A 4 -20.51 -11.14 13.64
N LEU A 5 -19.45 -10.39 13.36
CA LEU A 5 -19.30 -9.65 12.10
C LEU A 5 -18.00 -10.11 11.41
N GLU A 6 -18.12 -11.13 10.57
CA GLU A 6 -16.98 -11.72 9.87
C GLU A 6 -16.45 -10.80 8.76
N ILE A 7 -15.13 -10.85 8.56
CA ILE A 7 -14.42 -10.08 7.53
C ILE A 7 -13.52 -11.03 6.75
N HIS A 8 -13.81 -11.20 5.45
CA HIS A 8 -13.00 -12.02 4.56
C HIS A 8 -12.08 -11.13 3.72
N LEU A 9 -10.79 -11.48 3.67
CA LEU A 9 -9.76 -10.80 2.89
C LEU A 9 -9.18 -11.77 1.87
N HIS A 10 -9.10 -11.33 0.62
CA HIS A 10 -8.67 -12.14 -0.53
C HIS A 10 -7.63 -11.37 -1.37
N LEU A 11 -6.81 -12.10 -2.13
CA LEU A 11 -5.83 -11.47 -3.01
C LEU A 11 -6.49 -10.66 -4.12
N PHE A 12 -6.05 -9.42 -4.29
CA PHE A 12 -6.44 -8.63 -5.45
C PHE A 12 -5.64 -9.07 -6.67
N ARG A 13 -6.33 -9.57 -7.72
CA ARG A 13 -5.76 -9.94 -9.02
C ARG A 13 -4.56 -10.91 -8.98
N ASN A 14 -4.43 -11.71 -7.93
CA ASN A 14 -3.27 -12.59 -7.66
C ASN A 14 -1.91 -11.86 -7.69
N GLN A 15 -1.87 -10.56 -7.40
CA GLN A 15 -0.63 -9.79 -7.35
C GLN A 15 0.15 -10.07 -6.06
N THR A 16 1.47 -10.22 -6.17
CA THR A 16 2.37 -10.48 -5.04
C THR A 16 3.60 -9.59 -5.12
N TYR A 17 4.09 -9.10 -3.98
CA TYR A 17 5.17 -8.12 -3.91
C TYR A 17 6.21 -8.55 -2.88
N THR A 18 7.49 -8.41 -3.24
CA THR A 18 8.61 -8.65 -2.32
C THR A 18 9.06 -7.30 -1.76
N ALA A 19 8.84 -7.12 -0.45
CA ALA A 19 9.36 -5.98 0.30
C ALA A 19 10.82 -6.24 0.70
N VAL A 20 11.70 -5.26 0.51
CA VAL A 20 13.12 -5.30 0.87
C VAL A 20 13.49 -4.05 1.67
N LYS A 21 14.31 -4.23 2.70
CA LYS A 21 14.97 -3.12 3.40
C LYS A 21 16.33 -2.89 2.72
N LEU A 22 16.56 -1.67 2.25
CA LEU A 22 17.84 -1.27 1.67
C LEU A 22 18.66 -0.53 2.73
N GLU A 23 19.91 -0.95 2.89
CA GLU A 23 20.89 -0.34 3.80
C GLU A 23 21.93 0.47 3.01
N GLN A 24 23.01 0.92 3.66
CA GLN A 24 24.04 1.70 2.97
C GLN A 24 24.72 0.84 1.88
N PRO A 25 24.78 1.30 0.61
CA PRO A 25 25.38 0.53 -0.48
C PRO A 25 26.92 0.53 -0.43
N SER A 26 27.53 -0.37 -1.20
CA SER A 26 28.93 -0.29 -1.61
C SER A 26 29.00 0.04 -3.10
N THR A 27 29.84 1.00 -3.46
CA THR A 27 29.89 1.61 -4.80
C THR A 27 30.95 0.94 -5.66
N PHE A 28 30.58 0.55 -6.88
CA PHE A 28 31.50 -0.09 -7.82
C PHE A 28 31.46 0.57 -9.20
N ALA A 29 32.63 0.87 -9.76
CA ALA A 29 32.78 1.15 -11.19
C ALA A 29 33.02 -0.15 -11.95
N THR A 30 32.45 -0.27 -13.15
CA THR A 30 32.74 -1.36 -14.09
C THR A 30 33.24 -0.78 -15.39
N PHE A 31 34.53 -1.00 -15.68
CA PHE A 31 35.18 -0.56 -16.91
C PHE A 31 35.22 -1.70 -17.91
N VAL A 32 35.09 -1.38 -19.20
CA VAL A 32 35.38 -2.31 -20.30
C VAL A 32 36.64 -1.81 -21.00
N TYR A 33 37.73 -2.56 -20.86
CA TYR A 33 38.95 -2.35 -21.63
C TYR A 33 38.81 -3.09 -22.96
N THR A 34 39.27 -2.50 -24.05
CA THR A 34 39.30 -3.15 -25.37
C THR A 34 40.46 -2.60 -26.20
N ALA A 35 41.34 -3.50 -26.65
CA ALA A 35 42.45 -3.18 -27.54
C ALA A 35 42.04 -3.40 -29.00
N TYR A 36 42.31 -2.40 -29.84
CA TYR A 36 42.02 -2.45 -31.27
C TYR A 36 43.30 -2.29 -32.11
N ASP A 37 43.34 -3.00 -33.23
CA ASP A 37 44.37 -2.92 -34.28
C ASP A 37 43.71 -2.49 -35.59
N TYR A 38 44.43 -1.72 -36.41
CA TYR A 38 43.92 -1.24 -37.69
C TYR A 38 44.67 -1.90 -38.84
N SER A 39 44.08 -2.95 -39.41
CA SER A 39 44.67 -3.71 -40.52
C SER A 39 43.64 -3.97 -41.63
N ASN A 40 44.11 -4.05 -42.87
CA ASN A 40 43.28 -4.25 -44.07
C ASN A 40 42.10 -3.27 -44.21
N GLY A 41 42.28 -2.03 -43.71
CA GLY A 41 41.27 -0.95 -43.75
C GLY A 41 40.15 -1.10 -42.71
N ARG A 42 40.36 -1.87 -41.63
CA ARG A 42 39.34 -2.19 -40.63
C ARG A 42 39.93 -2.18 -39.23
N TRP A 43 39.11 -1.79 -38.24
CA TRP A 43 39.43 -2.03 -36.84
C TRP A 43 39.12 -3.48 -36.48
N ILE A 44 40.04 -4.12 -35.76
CA ILE A 44 39.94 -5.51 -35.29
C ILE A 44 40.18 -5.52 -33.77
N GLU A 45 39.23 -6.06 -33.02
CA GLU A 45 39.35 -6.31 -31.57
C GLU A 45 40.44 -7.38 -31.33
N LYS A 46 41.39 -7.11 -30.41
CA LYS A 46 42.55 -7.97 -30.11
C LYS A 46 42.53 -8.54 -28.69
N ASP A 47 42.11 -7.72 -27.74
CA ASP A 47 42.02 -8.05 -26.32
C ASP A 47 40.81 -7.28 -25.75
N ARG A 48 40.13 -7.86 -24.78
CA ARG A 48 38.94 -7.28 -24.15
C ARG A 48 38.74 -7.86 -22.76
N SER A 49 38.70 -6.97 -21.77
CA SER A 49 38.52 -7.34 -20.36
C SER A 49 37.49 -6.42 -19.69
N THR A 50 36.80 -6.97 -18.68
CA THR A 50 35.84 -6.21 -17.86
C THR A 50 36.38 -6.13 -16.44
N ILE A 51 36.57 -4.91 -15.94
CA ILE A 51 37.29 -4.63 -14.69
C ILE A 51 36.34 -3.94 -13.72
N ARG A 52 36.02 -4.61 -12.61
CA ARG A 52 35.22 -4.06 -11.52
C ARG A 52 36.14 -3.49 -10.42
N SER A 53 35.98 -2.21 -10.12
CA SER A 53 36.70 -1.50 -9.05
C SER A 53 35.71 -1.08 -7.98
N GLN A 54 36.03 -1.29 -6.70
CA GLN A 54 35.31 -0.66 -5.60
C GLN A 54 35.74 0.82 -5.47
N LEU A 55 34.84 1.70 -5.05
CA LEU A 55 35.09 3.15 -4.92
C LEU A 55 35.02 3.69 -3.49
N ASP A 56 34.45 2.95 -2.53
CA ASP A 56 34.25 3.43 -1.14
C ASP A 56 35.53 3.43 -0.27
N GLY A 57 36.70 3.18 -0.87
CA GLY A 57 37.97 2.98 -0.17
C GLY A 57 39.16 3.69 -0.84
N GLY A 58 40.37 3.23 -0.54
CA GLY A 58 41.58 3.72 -1.21
C GLY A 58 41.68 3.29 -2.67
N THR A 59 42.65 3.88 -3.39
CA THR A 59 42.96 3.58 -4.80
C THR A 59 43.01 2.08 -5.07
N GLN A 60 42.39 1.64 -6.17
CA GLN A 60 42.37 0.25 -6.61
C GLN A 60 43.23 0.07 -7.87
N ASP A 61 44.24 -0.79 -7.78
CA ASP A 61 45.17 -1.06 -8.87
C ASP A 61 44.91 -2.41 -9.55
N ARG A 62 44.75 -2.44 -10.88
CA ARG A 62 44.57 -3.65 -11.69
C ARG A 62 45.28 -3.53 -13.04
N TYR A 63 45.83 -4.63 -13.54
CA TYR A 63 46.32 -4.68 -14.91
C TYR A 63 45.15 -4.71 -15.91
N LEU A 64 45.29 -3.97 -17.02
CA LEU A 64 44.29 -3.87 -18.09
C LEU A 64 44.41 -5.02 -19.10
N ASP A 65 45.64 -5.23 -19.56
CA ASP A 65 46.01 -6.04 -20.71
C ASP A 65 46.44 -7.45 -20.31
N SER A 66 46.21 -8.41 -21.21
CA SER A 66 46.62 -9.81 -21.08
C SER A 66 48.15 -10.01 -20.93
N LEU A 67 48.98 -8.99 -21.20
CA LEU A 67 50.43 -9.03 -21.02
C LEU A 67 50.91 -8.39 -19.70
N GLY A 68 50.01 -7.82 -18.88
CA GLY A 68 50.33 -7.23 -17.58
C GLY A 68 51.22 -5.97 -17.65
N ARG A 69 51.18 -5.21 -18.74
CA ARG A 69 52.06 -4.06 -18.98
C ARG A 69 51.46 -2.72 -18.58
N ILE A 70 50.13 -2.60 -18.54
CA ILE A 70 49.44 -1.35 -18.25
C ILE A 70 48.59 -1.55 -16.99
N ALA A 71 48.99 -0.92 -15.89
CA ALA A 71 48.21 -0.86 -14.67
C ALA A 71 47.26 0.35 -14.71
N LEU A 72 45.99 0.09 -14.40
CA LEU A 72 44.95 1.06 -14.14
C LEU A 72 44.82 1.24 -12.61
N SER A 73 45.11 2.44 -12.13
CA SER A 73 44.75 2.90 -10.79
C SER A 73 43.47 3.70 -10.85
N VAL A 74 42.44 3.29 -10.11
CA VAL A 74 41.15 3.98 -9.99
C VAL A 74 41.00 4.55 -8.59
N SER A 75 40.66 5.84 -8.49
CA SER A 75 40.26 6.47 -7.23
C SER A 75 39.04 7.39 -7.42
N ALA A 76 38.20 7.48 -6.39
CA ALA A 76 37.07 8.40 -6.34
C ALA A 76 37.39 9.61 -5.46
N GLY A 77 36.93 10.80 -5.84
CA GLY A 77 37.08 12.02 -5.04
C GLY A 77 36.15 12.11 -3.81
N GLY A 78 35.31 11.10 -3.58
CA GLY A 78 34.28 11.06 -2.55
C GLY A 78 33.26 9.95 -2.84
N ARG A 79 32.07 10.04 -2.23
CA ARG A 79 30.92 9.19 -2.59
C ARG A 79 30.40 9.55 -3.99
N ALA A 80 29.58 8.66 -4.56
CA ALA A 80 28.81 8.98 -5.77
C ALA A 80 27.91 10.21 -5.57
N SER A 81 27.59 10.91 -6.66
CA SER A 81 26.75 12.13 -6.68
C SER A 81 25.36 11.92 -6.08
N HIS A 82 24.81 10.73 -6.24
CA HIS A 82 23.53 10.30 -5.68
C HIS A 82 23.72 9.02 -4.88
N GLN A 83 22.81 8.77 -3.95
CA GLN A 83 22.74 7.51 -3.20
C GLN A 83 21.26 7.23 -2.97
N LEU A 84 20.82 5.97 -3.12
CA LEU A 84 19.47 5.60 -2.71
C LEU A 84 19.39 5.65 -1.17
N GLU A 85 18.29 6.22 -0.66
CA GLU A 85 18.07 6.36 0.78
C GLU A 85 17.87 5.00 1.47
N THR A 86 18.47 4.82 2.65
CA THR A 86 18.18 3.68 3.54
C THR A 86 16.69 3.65 3.88
N GLY A 87 16.02 2.51 3.69
CA GLY A 87 14.58 2.39 3.96
C GLY A 87 13.91 1.19 3.30
N MET A 88 12.58 1.19 3.32
CA MET A 88 11.76 0.12 2.74
C MET A 88 11.38 0.40 1.29
N TYR A 89 11.61 -0.60 0.43
CA TYR A 89 11.31 -0.61 -1.00
C TYR A 89 10.60 -1.92 -1.35
N PHE A 90 10.00 -2.01 -2.54
CA PHE A 90 9.36 -3.25 -3.00
C PHE A 90 9.44 -3.44 -4.51
N ALA A 91 9.48 -4.70 -4.93
CA ALA A 91 9.33 -5.12 -6.32
C ALA A 91 8.06 -5.99 -6.47
N ASN A 92 7.53 -6.07 -7.69
CA ASN A 92 6.56 -7.11 -8.04
C ASN A 92 7.29 -8.46 -8.07
N SER A 93 6.69 -9.48 -7.47
CA SER A 93 7.35 -10.77 -7.25
C SER A 93 7.03 -11.75 -8.37
N ASN A 94 8.05 -12.13 -9.14
CA ASN A 94 7.97 -13.15 -10.18
C ASN A 94 8.66 -14.44 -9.67
N PRO A 95 7.96 -15.38 -9.01
CA PRO A 95 8.55 -16.57 -8.36
C PRO A 95 9.13 -17.64 -9.31
N GLY A 96 9.47 -17.26 -10.54
CA GLY A 96 10.11 -18.10 -11.55
C GLY A 96 10.82 -17.29 -12.66
N GLY A 97 11.18 -16.03 -12.41
CA GLY A 97 11.79 -15.14 -13.39
C GLY A 97 12.62 -14.01 -12.77
N GLU A 98 13.00 -13.03 -13.59
CA GLU A 98 13.64 -11.79 -13.12
C GLU A 98 12.62 -10.95 -12.32
N MET A 99 13.08 -10.27 -11.27
CA MET A 99 12.23 -9.40 -10.44
C MET A 99 12.06 -8.04 -11.12
N ASP A 100 10.86 -7.48 -11.09
CA ASP A 100 10.57 -6.17 -11.70
C ASP A 100 11.35 -5.03 -11.00
N GLU A 101 11.46 -3.88 -11.68
CA GLU A 101 12.02 -2.63 -11.15
C GLU A 101 11.39 -2.22 -9.80
N LEU A 102 12.25 -1.78 -8.88
CA LEU A 102 11.87 -1.37 -7.53
C LEU A 102 10.98 -0.12 -7.51
N ARG A 103 10.17 -0.03 -6.45
CA ARG A 103 9.24 1.06 -6.16
C ARG A 103 9.42 1.54 -4.71
N LYS A 104 9.08 2.80 -4.47
CA LYS A 104 9.09 3.45 -3.15
C LYS A 104 7.71 4.01 -2.84
N GLN A 105 7.14 3.64 -1.70
CA GLN A 105 5.84 4.07 -1.18
C GLN A 105 5.86 3.78 0.33
N PRO A 106 5.08 4.47 1.20
CA PRO A 106 5.08 4.18 2.63
C PRO A 106 4.79 2.70 2.92
N LEU A 107 5.78 1.99 3.45
CA LEU A 107 5.82 0.53 3.59
C LEU A 107 6.35 0.21 4.99
N ASN A 108 5.75 -0.78 5.65
CA ASN A 108 6.18 -1.24 6.97
C ASN A 108 7.52 -2.00 6.90
N GLU A 109 8.36 -1.84 7.92
CA GLU A 109 9.42 -2.80 8.19
C GLU A 109 8.84 -4.16 8.64
N ILE A 110 9.66 -5.21 8.69
CA ILE A 110 9.22 -6.54 9.12
C ILE A 110 8.67 -6.56 10.56
N THR A 111 9.19 -5.70 11.44
CA THR A 111 8.72 -5.51 12.82
C THR A 111 7.50 -4.60 12.94
N ASP A 112 7.26 -3.74 11.94
CA ASP A 112 6.21 -2.72 11.99
C ASP A 112 4.85 -3.28 11.56
N ASN A 113 3.78 -2.64 12.05
CA ASN A 113 2.41 -2.99 11.67
C ASN A 113 1.48 -1.77 11.65
N ASN A 114 1.84 -0.74 10.89
CA ASN A 114 0.99 0.44 10.66
C ASN A 114 0.09 0.20 9.42
N PHE A 115 -1.23 0.31 9.62
CA PHE A 115 -2.22 0.08 8.57
C PHE A 115 -2.32 1.20 7.51
N ASP A 116 -1.75 2.39 7.75
CA ASP A 116 -1.57 3.44 6.74
C ASP A 116 -0.48 3.10 5.70
N ARG A 117 0.40 2.15 6.00
CA ARG A 117 1.54 1.75 5.16
C ARG A 117 1.27 0.41 4.46
N LEU A 118 1.95 0.14 3.36
CA LEU A 118 1.95 -1.18 2.72
C LEU A 118 2.51 -2.27 3.66
N GLY A 119 2.18 -3.53 3.39
CA GLY A 119 2.80 -4.68 4.06
C GLY A 119 2.19 -5.13 5.40
N TRP A 120 0.96 -4.70 5.74
CA TRP A 120 0.19 -5.29 6.85
C TRP A 120 -0.49 -6.62 6.48
N TYR A 121 -0.77 -6.85 5.20
CA TYR A 121 -1.22 -8.14 4.65
C TYR A 121 0.01 -8.87 4.09
N ARG A 122 0.32 -10.06 4.62
CA ARG A 122 1.59 -10.77 4.40
C ARG A 122 1.37 -12.22 3.99
N MET A 123 2.27 -12.76 3.19
CA MET A 123 2.30 -14.19 2.83
C MET A 123 3.11 -14.98 3.87
N ASP A 124 2.64 -16.17 4.25
CA ASP A 124 3.40 -17.14 5.06
C ASP A 124 4.20 -18.14 4.20
N GLU A 125 5.02 -18.97 4.84
CA GLU A 125 5.83 -20.01 4.19
C GLU A 125 4.99 -21.06 3.44
N SER A 126 3.69 -21.18 3.74
CA SER A 126 2.75 -22.07 3.04
C SER A 126 2.01 -21.38 1.89
N GLY A 127 2.40 -20.15 1.53
CA GLY A 127 1.79 -19.36 0.46
C GLY A 127 0.43 -18.75 0.82
N ARG A 128 0.02 -18.78 2.10
CA ARG A 128 -1.26 -18.23 2.56
C ARG A 128 -1.09 -16.82 3.08
N PHE A 129 -2.05 -15.97 2.75
CA PHE A 129 -2.02 -14.55 3.10
C PHE A 129 -2.86 -14.26 4.35
N HIS A 130 -2.28 -13.51 5.28
CA HIS A 130 -2.86 -13.18 6.58
C HIS A 130 -2.62 -11.71 6.92
N VAL A 131 -3.47 -11.15 7.79
CA VAL A 131 -3.21 -9.84 8.41
C VAL A 131 -2.23 -10.03 9.56
N ASN A 132 -1.11 -9.32 9.52
CA ASN A 132 -0.11 -9.32 10.57
C ASN A 132 -0.74 -8.86 11.90
N ASN A 133 -0.62 -9.68 12.95
CA ASN A 133 -1.30 -9.53 14.23
C ASN A 133 -2.83 -9.27 14.14
N GLY A 134 -3.49 -9.78 13.08
CA GLY A 134 -4.89 -9.50 12.76
C GLY A 134 -5.88 -9.75 13.90
N ILE A 135 -5.71 -10.82 14.68
CA ILE A 135 -6.62 -11.17 15.80
C ILE A 135 -6.74 -10.03 16.82
N VAL A 136 -5.64 -9.31 17.09
CA VAL A 136 -5.63 -8.18 18.05
C VAL A 136 -5.96 -6.86 17.35
N LYS A 137 -5.52 -6.69 16.10
CA LYS A 137 -5.63 -5.40 15.39
C LYS A 137 -6.91 -5.19 14.61
N MET A 138 -7.70 -6.23 14.32
CA MET A 138 -8.95 -6.05 13.57
C MET A 138 -9.97 -5.20 14.34
N GLU A 139 -10.02 -5.32 15.67
CA GLU A 139 -10.90 -4.52 16.54
C GLU A 139 -10.55 -3.01 16.55
N GLU A 140 -9.28 -2.66 16.30
CA GLU A 140 -8.84 -1.26 16.25
C GLU A 140 -9.17 -0.58 14.91
N ILE A 141 -9.04 -1.33 13.80
CA ILE A 141 -9.20 -0.80 12.43
C ILE A 141 -10.62 -0.98 11.88
N HIS A 142 -11.33 -2.04 12.26
CA HIS A 142 -12.70 -2.26 11.80
C HIS A 142 -13.70 -1.48 12.66
N LYS A 143 -14.34 -0.49 12.04
CA LYS A 143 -15.29 0.39 12.74
C LYS A 143 -16.67 0.15 12.16
N ALA A 144 -17.48 -0.64 12.86
CA ALA A 144 -18.87 -0.91 12.53
C ALA A 144 -19.82 -0.03 13.36
N LYS A 145 -20.90 0.46 12.75
CA LYS A 145 -21.98 1.19 13.42
C LYS A 145 -23.33 0.76 12.89
N VAL A 146 -24.17 0.17 13.75
CA VAL A 146 -25.54 -0.22 13.39
C VAL A 146 -26.35 1.01 12.96
N LYS A 147 -27.10 0.88 11.87
CA LYS A 147 -28.00 1.91 11.31
C LYS A 147 -29.46 1.60 11.67
N ASN A 148 -29.91 0.38 11.39
CA ASN A 148 -31.15 -0.18 11.95
C ASN A 148 -30.97 -1.67 12.24
N CYS A 149 -31.20 -2.07 13.50
CA CYS A 149 -31.10 -3.47 13.93
C CYS A 149 -32.27 -4.33 13.41
N HIS A 150 -33.45 -3.75 13.20
CA HIS A 150 -34.60 -4.44 12.61
C HIS A 150 -34.30 -4.87 11.16
N ASP A 151 -33.83 -3.91 10.35
CA ASP A 151 -33.52 -4.13 8.92
C ASP A 151 -32.11 -4.72 8.72
N GLN A 152 -31.40 -5.04 9.81
CA GLN A 152 -30.03 -5.56 9.84
C GLN A 152 -29.01 -4.67 9.07
N THR A 153 -29.29 -3.37 8.95
CA THR A 153 -28.41 -2.42 8.25
C THR A 153 -27.35 -1.84 9.17
N TYR A 154 -26.12 -1.76 8.67
CA TYR A 154 -24.98 -1.17 9.39
C TYR A 154 -24.10 -0.37 8.44
N ARG A 155 -23.28 0.51 9.03
CA ARG A 155 -22.18 1.17 8.35
C ARG A 155 -20.89 0.48 8.75
N SER A 156 -20.00 0.30 7.79
CA SER A 156 -18.72 -0.39 7.96
C SER A 156 -17.62 0.43 7.30
N ILE A 157 -16.48 0.56 7.97
CA ILE A 157 -15.26 1.11 7.41
C ILE A 157 -14.06 0.34 7.99
N ILE A 158 -13.03 0.14 7.18
CA ILE A 158 -11.74 -0.35 7.63
C ILE A 158 -10.79 0.85 7.61
N ASP A 159 -10.32 1.25 8.77
CA ASP A 159 -9.45 2.41 8.97
C ASP A 159 -7.99 2.00 8.72
N ALA A 160 -7.71 1.79 7.44
CA ALA A 160 -6.45 1.34 6.87
C ALA A 160 -6.27 1.95 5.48
N LYS A 161 -5.09 1.77 4.90
CA LYS A 161 -4.79 2.11 3.50
C LYS A 161 -4.31 0.88 2.74
N ASN A 162 -4.21 1.03 1.42
CA ASN A 162 -3.69 0.01 0.50
C ASN A 162 -4.58 -1.24 0.37
N TYR A 163 -5.92 -1.06 0.39
CA TYR A 163 -6.89 -2.13 0.12
C TYR A 163 -7.93 -1.74 -0.94
N MET A 164 -8.36 -2.73 -1.72
CA MET A 164 -9.47 -2.61 -2.68
C MET A 164 -10.81 -2.96 -2.00
N PRO A 165 -11.94 -2.36 -2.39
CA PRO A 165 -12.17 -1.57 -3.61
C PRO A 165 -11.89 -0.05 -3.47
N GLY A 166 -11.34 0.41 -2.34
CA GLY A 166 -11.11 1.83 -2.08
C GLY A 166 -9.72 2.33 -2.51
N ASN A 167 -8.76 2.26 -1.59
CA ASN A 167 -7.55 3.07 -1.61
C ASN A 167 -6.31 2.22 -1.92
N PHE A 168 -6.13 1.78 -3.16
CA PHE A 168 -4.92 1.06 -3.60
C PHE A 168 -4.44 1.55 -4.98
N ASN A 169 -3.53 2.52 -4.95
CA ASN A 169 -2.74 2.97 -6.10
C ASN A 169 -1.26 2.65 -5.84
N LEU A 170 -0.53 2.17 -6.85
CA LEU A 170 0.91 1.91 -6.74
C LEU A 170 1.72 3.12 -7.22
N SER A 171 2.79 3.44 -6.51
CA SER A 171 3.82 4.32 -7.06
C SER A 171 4.51 3.71 -8.29
N ARG A 172 5.03 4.58 -9.15
CA ARG A 172 5.75 4.22 -10.37
C ARG A 172 7.15 3.66 -10.02
N PRO A 173 7.79 2.86 -10.91
CA PRO A 173 9.17 2.41 -10.73
C PRO A 173 10.16 3.55 -10.46
N LEU A 174 11.24 3.28 -9.73
CA LEU A 174 12.25 4.30 -9.36
C LEU A 174 12.86 5.01 -10.58
N GLU A 175 13.17 4.26 -11.65
CA GLU A 175 13.61 4.77 -12.96
C GLU A 175 12.64 5.80 -13.60
N MET A 176 11.34 5.73 -13.30
CA MET A 176 10.31 6.66 -13.82
C MET A 176 10.04 7.86 -12.90
N VAL A 177 10.73 7.94 -11.76
CA VAL A 177 10.53 8.97 -10.71
C VAL A 177 11.81 9.78 -10.46
N TYR A 178 12.98 9.15 -10.64
CA TYR A 178 14.28 9.73 -10.36
C TYR A 178 15.19 9.63 -11.60
N PRO A 179 15.38 10.72 -12.37
CA PRO A 179 16.16 10.69 -13.63
C PRO A 179 17.60 10.17 -13.51
N TRP A 180 18.21 10.22 -12.32
CA TRP A 180 19.55 9.68 -12.08
C TRP A 180 19.62 8.15 -11.97
N ILE A 181 18.47 7.46 -11.88
CA ILE A 181 18.38 5.98 -11.81
C ILE A 181 18.11 5.43 -13.22
N GLN A 182 19.07 4.70 -13.77
CA GLN A 182 18.89 3.96 -15.04
C GLN A 182 18.10 2.66 -14.83
N SER A 183 18.28 2.00 -13.67
CA SER A 183 17.58 0.79 -13.26
C SER A 183 17.85 0.54 -11.77
N ALA A 184 16.90 -0.07 -11.05
CA ALA A 184 17.02 -0.46 -9.65
C ALA A 184 16.34 -1.81 -9.41
N ARG A 185 17.09 -2.91 -9.55
CA ARG A 185 16.58 -4.29 -9.46
C ARG A 185 17.18 -5.09 -8.33
N ILE A 186 16.43 -6.09 -7.87
CA ILE A 186 16.97 -7.22 -7.10
C ILE A 186 17.82 -8.06 -8.05
N TYR A 187 19.09 -8.29 -7.71
CA TYR A 187 20.10 -8.81 -8.65
C TYR A 187 19.80 -10.23 -9.18
N ASP A 188 19.35 -11.12 -8.30
CA ASP A 188 19.11 -12.52 -8.61
C ASP A 188 18.04 -13.14 -7.68
N GLY A 189 17.72 -14.40 -7.94
CA GLY A 189 16.78 -15.19 -7.11
C GLY A 189 17.25 -15.49 -5.69
N SER A 190 18.45 -15.07 -5.27
CA SER A 190 18.85 -15.14 -3.85
C SER A 190 18.21 -14.02 -3.02
N GLN A 191 17.75 -12.94 -3.67
CA GLN A 191 17.14 -11.75 -3.08
C GLN A 191 18.03 -11.02 -2.06
N ARG A 192 19.35 -11.29 -2.03
CA ARG A 192 20.32 -10.73 -1.06
C ARG A 192 20.89 -9.37 -1.43
N GLN A 193 20.81 -8.97 -2.69
CA GLN A 193 21.43 -7.76 -3.21
C GLN A 193 20.50 -7.04 -4.18
N VAL A 194 20.52 -5.72 -4.11
CA VAL A 194 19.91 -4.82 -5.08
C VAL A 194 21.02 -4.06 -5.78
N ILE A 195 20.96 -3.98 -7.11
CA ILE A 195 21.84 -3.13 -7.91
C ILE A 195 21.03 -1.94 -8.39
N VAL A 196 21.51 -0.74 -8.04
CA VAL A 196 21.07 0.53 -8.61
C VAL A 196 22.10 0.94 -9.64
N THR A 197 21.73 0.96 -10.91
CA THR A 197 22.57 1.47 -12.00
C THR A 197 22.26 2.95 -12.17
N HIS A 198 23.30 3.77 -12.09
CA HIS A 198 23.18 5.22 -12.22
C HIS A 198 23.17 5.63 -13.70
N ALA A 199 22.24 6.50 -14.08
CA ALA A 199 22.25 7.17 -15.38
C ALA A 199 23.27 8.33 -15.43
N GLU A 200 23.50 8.97 -14.28
CA GLU A 200 24.43 10.10 -14.12
C GLU A 200 25.39 9.86 -12.93
N GLY A 201 26.65 10.25 -13.08
CA GLY A 201 27.69 10.07 -12.07
C GLY A 201 28.85 11.04 -12.23
N THR A 202 29.60 11.25 -11.15
CA THR A 202 30.81 12.08 -11.14
C THR A 202 32.01 11.38 -11.78
N ASN A 203 32.89 12.15 -12.40
CA ASN A 203 34.13 11.62 -12.98
C ASN A 203 35.01 10.96 -11.91
N LEU A 204 35.64 9.84 -12.28
CA LEU A 204 36.63 9.14 -11.47
C LEU A 204 38.04 9.60 -11.84
N HIS A 205 38.94 9.60 -10.86
CA HIS A 205 40.35 9.86 -11.11
C HIS A 205 41.02 8.56 -11.59
N ILE A 206 41.69 8.65 -12.74
CA ILE A 206 42.30 7.50 -13.42
C ILE A 206 43.79 7.78 -13.63
N THR A 207 44.65 6.91 -13.11
CA THR A 207 46.08 6.91 -13.44
C THR A 207 46.39 5.67 -14.26
N LEU A 208 47.16 5.83 -15.34
CA LEU A 208 47.74 4.72 -16.09
C LEU A 208 49.24 4.66 -15.83
N GLN A 209 49.73 3.50 -15.41
CA GLN A 209 51.16 3.22 -15.22
C GLN A 209 51.60 2.14 -16.22
N VAL A 210 52.79 2.29 -16.80
CA VAL A 210 53.36 1.28 -17.71
C VAL A 210 54.50 0.57 -17.00
N ASN A 211 54.36 -0.74 -16.85
CA ASN A 211 55.34 -1.61 -16.21
C ASN A 211 56.14 -2.36 -17.29
N GLY A 212 57.46 -2.17 -17.27
CA GLY A 212 58.41 -2.89 -18.14
C GLY A 212 59.80 -2.26 -18.08
N ASP A 213 60.84 -3.08 -18.02
CA ASP A 213 62.22 -2.69 -17.68
C ASP A 213 62.99 -1.90 -18.77
N ASN A 214 62.28 -1.26 -19.72
CA ASN A 214 62.86 -0.48 -20.80
C ASN A 214 62.33 0.96 -20.78
N ASP A 215 63.23 1.94 -20.59
CA ASP A 215 62.96 3.39 -20.49
C ASP A 215 62.39 4.07 -21.77
N GLY A 216 61.84 3.29 -22.73
CA GLY A 216 61.36 3.77 -24.03
C GLY A 216 59.83 3.83 -24.19
N HIS A 217 59.04 3.36 -23.23
CA HIS A 217 57.59 3.22 -23.40
C HIS A 217 56.81 4.50 -23.07
N ARG A 218 56.43 5.26 -24.11
CA ARG A 218 55.64 6.50 -23.99
C ARG A 218 54.14 6.25 -24.25
N LEU A 219 53.29 6.53 -23.26
CA LEU A 219 51.84 6.68 -23.47
C LEU A 219 51.54 7.95 -24.27
N VAL A 220 50.58 7.86 -25.21
CA VAL A 220 50.03 9.00 -25.95
C VAL A 220 48.52 8.84 -25.97
N PHE A 221 47.80 9.86 -25.53
CA PHE A 221 46.35 9.89 -25.55
C PHE A 221 45.84 10.49 -26.85
N PHE A 222 44.75 9.93 -27.38
CA PHE A 222 44.06 10.39 -28.59
C PHE A 222 42.58 10.59 -28.26
N HIS A 223 41.94 11.56 -28.91
CA HIS A 223 40.50 11.78 -28.86
C HIS A 223 39.95 11.89 -30.28
N ASN A 224 38.65 11.64 -30.42
CA ASN A 224 37.93 11.88 -31.67
C ASN A 224 37.43 13.33 -31.73
N ALA A 225 37.35 13.88 -32.94
CA ALA A 225 36.67 15.15 -33.18
C ALA A 225 35.16 15.00 -32.90
N SER A 226 34.57 15.99 -32.25
CA SER A 226 33.16 15.98 -31.86
C SER A 226 32.27 16.58 -32.96
N ARG A 227 30.98 16.24 -32.96
CA ARG A 227 30.00 16.72 -33.96
C ARG A 227 28.57 16.72 -33.43
N ILE A 228 27.76 17.64 -33.95
CA ILE A 228 26.30 17.70 -33.83
C ILE A 228 25.74 18.22 -35.15
N SER A 229 24.57 17.73 -35.57
CA SER A 229 23.89 18.21 -36.79
C SER A 229 22.68 19.11 -36.48
N ASP A 230 21.86 18.70 -35.49
CA ASP A 230 20.74 19.47 -34.97
C ASP A 230 20.35 18.93 -33.57
N PHE A 231 19.42 19.60 -32.88
CA PHE A 231 18.74 19.04 -31.71
C PHE A 231 17.28 19.50 -31.63
N THR A 232 16.46 18.72 -30.93
CA THR A 232 15.11 19.12 -30.47
C THR A 232 14.97 18.80 -29.00
N GLY A 233 14.07 19.49 -28.29
CA GLY A 233 13.84 19.22 -26.88
C GLY A 233 12.81 20.14 -26.23
N THR A 234 12.58 19.91 -24.94
CA THR A 234 11.67 20.70 -24.09
C THR A 234 12.25 20.83 -22.70
N ILE A 235 12.07 21.99 -22.07
CA ILE A 235 12.32 22.17 -20.63
C ILE A 235 11.07 21.67 -19.91
N ILE A 236 11.25 20.75 -18.97
CA ILE A 236 10.17 20.12 -18.22
C ILE A 236 10.39 20.35 -16.73
N VAL A 237 9.33 20.76 -16.02
CA VAL A 237 9.15 20.55 -14.58
C VAL A 237 8.07 19.49 -14.40
N ASP A 238 8.45 18.32 -13.87
CA ASP A 238 7.53 17.20 -13.70
C ASP A 238 6.68 17.30 -12.42
N SER A 239 5.72 16.38 -12.27
CA SER A 239 4.78 16.37 -11.13
C SER A 239 5.41 15.95 -9.80
N ARG A 240 6.74 15.77 -9.77
CA ARG A 240 7.58 15.56 -8.58
C ARG A 240 8.64 16.67 -8.42
N SER A 241 8.52 17.75 -9.19
CA SER A 241 9.37 18.93 -9.20
C SER A 241 10.83 18.70 -9.67
N ASN A 242 11.10 17.61 -10.39
CA ASN A 242 12.36 17.50 -11.13
C ASN A 242 12.36 18.52 -12.28
N ARG A 243 13.37 19.39 -12.37
CA ARG A 243 13.54 20.35 -13.47
C ARG A 243 14.69 19.91 -14.40
N TYR A 244 14.38 19.70 -15.66
CA TYR A 244 15.35 19.19 -16.64
C TYR A 244 15.04 19.61 -18.08
N PHE A 245 16.06 19.59 -18.92
CA PHE A 245 15.95 19.67 -20.37
C PHE A 245 15.91 18.24 -20.92
N ASN A 246 14.76 17.84 -21.47
CA ASN A 246 14.63 16.59 -22.23
C ASN A 246 15.02 16.88 -23.68
N VAL A 247 16.15 16.36 -24.14
CA VAL A 247 16.77 16.71 -25.43
C VAL A 247 17.08 15.47 -26.25
N THR A 248 16.83 15.57 -27.55
CA THR A 248 17.26 14.60 -28.56
C THR A 248 18.22 15.30 -29.53
N VAL A 249 19.47 14.86 -29.55
CA VAL A 249 20.50 15.32 -30.49
C VAL A 249 20.51 14.44 -31.73
N TYR A 250 20.76 15.04 -32.91
CA TYR A 250 20.77 14.36 -34.20
C TYR A 250 22.14 14.43 -34.87
N GLY A 251 22.54 13.33 -35.49
CA GLY A 251 23.84 13.21 -36.19
C GLY A 251 25.03 13.59 -35.29
N ALA A 252 24.97 13.19 -34.03
CA ALA A 252 25.83 13.65 -32.95
C ALA A 252 26.83 12.58 -32.50
N SER A 253 28.00 13.00 -32.00
CA SER A 253 29.08 12.11 -31.53
C SER A 253 30.14 12.92 -30.78
N GLY A 254 30.72 12.36 -29.71
CA GLY A 254 31.76 13.02 -28.91
C GLY A 254 31.19 13.95 -27.83
N LYS A 255 31.95 15.00 -27.49
CA LYS A 255 31.61 16.00 -26.46
C LYS A 255 30.82 17.15 -27.08
N ILE A 256 29.71 17.51 -26.44
CA ILE A 256 28.79 18.56 -26.88
C ILE A 256 28.57 19.52 -25.72
N ASN A 257 28.84 20.79 -25.95
CA ASN A 257 28.63 21.86 -25.00
C ASN A 257 27.28 22.55 -25.29
N GLY A 258 26.62 23.03 -24.25
CA GLY A 258 25.31 23.67 -24.34
C GLY A 258 25.19 24.88 -23.43
N ALA A 259 24.53 25.91 -23.94
CA ALA A 259 24.32 27.20 -23.31
C ALA A 259 22.82 27.49 -23.23
N VAL A 260 22.31 27.75 -22.02
CA VAL A 260 20.93 28.19 -21.77
C VAL A 260 20.93 29.70 -21.58
N LYS A 261 20.18 30.42 -22.43
CA LYS A 261 20.12 31.88 -22.44
C LYS A 261 18.96 32.43 -21.60
N TYR A 262 19.06 33.72 -21.24
CA TYR A 262 18.09 34.42 -20.41
C TYR A 262 16.75 34.65 -21.12
N SER A 263 16.76 34.95 -22.43
CA SER A 263 15.54 35.19 -23.22
C SER A 263 15.41 34.21 -24.41
N THR A 264 14.52 34.52 -25.35
CA THR A 264 14.43 33.83 -26.66
C THR A 264 15.39 34.40 -27.72
N GLU A 265 16.25 35.35 -27.36
CA GLU A 265 17.22 36.00 -28.25
C GLU A 265 18.61 35.36 -28.11
N ARG A 266 19.31 35.15 -29.25
CA ARG A 266 20.61 34.46 -29.29
C ARG A 266 21.69 35.16 -28.46
N ASP A 267 21.67 36.48 -28.51
CA ASP A 267 22.70 37.35 -27.95
C ASP A 267 22.38 37.78 -26.51
N SER A 268 21.36 37.18 -25.88
CA SER A 268 21.03 37.40 -24.47
C SER A 268 21.96 36.63 -23.52
N ASP A 269 22.05 37.10 -22.26
CA ASP A 269 22.97 36.57 -21.26
C ASP A 269 22.82 35.06 -21.01
N GLU A 270 23.92 34.41 -20.67
CA GLU A 270 23.96 32.97 -20.37
C GLU A 270 23.72 32.72 -18.87
N ILE A 271 22.67 31.97 -18.55
CA ILE A 271 22.28 31.69 -17.16
C ILE A 271 22.74 30.31 -16.65
N PHE A 272 23.04 29.40 -17.56
CA PHE A 272 23.53 28.07 -17.25
C PHE A 272 24.23 27.44 -18.46
N SER A 273 25.36 26.78 -18.22
CA SER A 273 26.09 26.01 -19.22
C SER A 273 26.23 24.55 -18.78
N PHE A 274 26.26 23.65 -19.77
CA PHE A 274 26.39 22.22 -19.55
C PHE A 274 27.27 21.56 -20.63
N THR A 275 27.81 20.39 -20.31
CA THR A 275 28.50 19.53 -21.27
C THR A 275 27.88 18.13 -21.19
N THR A 276 27.59 17.54 -22.33
CA THR A 276 27.10 16.17 -22.47
C THR A 276 27.97 15.37 -23.46
N TYR A 277 27.86 14.04 -23.42
CA TYR A 277 28.71 13.12 -24.15
C TYR A 277 27.87 12.10 -24.92
N VAL A 278 28.07 12.02 -26.24
CA VAL A 278 27.52 10.97 -27.09
C VAL A 278 28.61 9.95 -27.34
N HIS A 279 28.51 8.80 -26.67
CA HIS A 279 29.52 7.73 -26.68
C HIS A 279 29.61 6.96 -28.01
N ASP A 280 28.70 7.18 -28.96
CA ASP A 280 28.75 6.57 -30.28
C ASP A 280 29.90 7.17 -31.12
N LEU A 281 30.77 6.31 -31.65
CA LEU A 281 31.87 6.69 -32.56
C LEU A 281 31.36 7.27 -33.89
N ASN A 282 30.22 6.76 -34.36
CA ASN A 282 29.53 7.26 -35.54
C ASN A 282 28.46 8.29 -35.14
N ALA A 283 28.14 9.20 -36.07
CA ALA A 283 27.07 10.17 -35.88
C ALA A 283 25.74 9.45 -35.62
N ALA A 284 25.20 9.60 -34.41
CA ALA A 284 24.01 8.91 -33.93
C ALA A 284 22.92 9.90 -33.51
N ASN A 285 21.69 9.38 -33.36
CA ASN A 285 20.59 10.13 -32.75
C ASN A 285 20.39 9.59 -31.34
N ARG A 286 20.44 10.45 -30.32
CA ARG A 286 20.33 10.06 -28.90
C ARG A 286 19.45 11.03 -28.14
N SER A 287 18.54 10.48 -27.35
CA SER A 287 17.76 11.21 -26.36
C SER A 287 18.43 11.11 -24.99
N MET A 288 18.42 12.20 -24.23
CA MET A 288 19.04 12.32 -22.91
C MET A 288 18.31 13.36 -22.07
N ILE A 289 18.43 13.22 -20.76
CA ILE A 289 17.97 14.20 -19.78
C ILE A 289 19.19 15.03 -19.35
N ILE A 290 19.01 16.33 -19.15
CA ILE A 290 20.03 17.23 -18.63
C ILE A 290 19.41 18.02 -17.46
N PRO A 291 19.88 17.86 -16.21
CA PRO A 291 19.31 18.56 -15.07
C PRO A 291 19.54 20.08 -15.19
N LEU A 292 18.55 20.87 -14.78
CA LEU A 292 18.59 22.34 -14.90
C LEU A 292 18.46 23.02 -13.53
N PRO A 293 19.25 24.07 -13.25
CA PRO A 293 19.18 24.81 -11.99
C PRO A 293 17.92 25.67 -11.88
N ALA A 294 17.59 26.07 -10.65
CA ALA A 294 16.39 26.86 -10.32
C ALA A 294 16.32 28.24 -11.00
N VAL A 295 17.45 28.79 -11.47
CA VAL A 295 17.54 30.05 -12.23
C VAL A 295 16.93 29.96 -13.64
N VAL A 296 16.71 28.75 -14.18
CA VAL A 296 16.00 28.57 -15.46
C VAL A 296 14.50 28.66 -15.22
N GLU A 297 13.99 29.88 -15.00
CA GLU A 297 12.59 30.17 -14.70
C GLU A 297 11.65 29.86 -15.89
N SER A 298 10.34 29.82 -15.61
CA SER A 298 9.28 29.50 -16.56
C SER A 298 9.25 30.40 -17.81
N GLY A 299 8.88 29.80 -18.94
CA GLY A 299 8.76 30.47 -20.24
C GLY A 299 9.73 29.90 -21.30
N PRO A 300 9.48 30.14 -22.59
CA PRO A 300 10.38 29.68 -23.65
C PRO A 300 11.73 30.39 -23.57
N ARG A 301 12.81 29.65 -23.82
CA ARG A 301 14.20 30.15 -23.75
C ARG A 301 15.00 29.69 -24.95
N MET A 302 16.00 30.46 -25.38
CA MET A 302 16.95 29.96 -26.36
C MET A 302 17.97 29.04 -25.68
N ILE A 303 18.19 27.86 -26.28
CA ILE A 303 19.32 26.99 -25.98
C ILE A 303 20.18 26.93 -27.24
N CYS A 304 21.50 27.05 -27.07
CA CYS A 304 22.48 26.86 -28.13
C CYS A 304 23.37 25.65 -27.80
N MET A 305 23.61 24.76 -28.75
CA MET A 305 24.45 23.58 -28.60
C MET A 305 25.49 23.53 -29.71
N TYR A 306 26.73 23.21 -29.35
CA TYR A 306 27.88 23.13 -30.24
C TYR A 306 28.76 21.94 -29.83
N ALA A 307 29.39 21.30 -30.80
CA ALA A 307 30.38 20.27 -30.52
C ALA A 307 31.68 20.90 -30.03
N ASP A 308 32.49 20.12 -29.30
CA ASP A 308 33.84 20.57 -28.93
C ASP A 308 34.67 20.95 -30.17
N GLU A 309 35.55 21.95 -30.01
CA GLU A 309 36.36 22.58 -31.07
C GLU A 309 35.58 23.36 -32.16
N GLN A 310 34.24 23.36 -32.16
CA GLN A 310 33.45 24.26 -33.01
C GLN A 310 33.44 25.70 -32.47
N ARG A 311 33.23 26.67 -33.37
CA ARG A 311 33.02 28.08 -32.98
C ARG A 311 31.57 28.32 -32.57
N GLU A 312 31.33 29.23 -31.64
CA GLU A 312 29.99 29.66 -31.21
C GLU A 312 29.11 30.18 -32.37
N GLU A 313 29.72 30.74 -33.41
CA GLU A 313 29.08 31.12 -34.68
C GLU A 313 28.29 29.93 -35.29
N GLN A 314 28.88 28.73 -35.21
CA GLN A 314 28.38 27.47 -35.75
C GLN A 314 27.44 26.72 -34.78
N ALA A 315 27.20 27.25 -33.58
CA ALA A 315 26.28 26.64 -32.62
C ALA A 315 24.86 26.55 -33.21
N VAL A 316 24.27 25.36 -33.12
CA VAL A 316 22.85 25.18 -33.40
C VAL A 316 22.08 25.85 -32.27
N CYS A 317 21.21 26.81 -32.58
CA CYS A 317 20.39 27.48 -31.57
C CYS A 317 18.90 27.25 -31.86
N ARG A 318 18.14 26.87 -30.82
CA ARG A 318 16.70 26.61 -30.90
C ARG A 318 15.98 27.33 -29.75
N ILE A 319 14.79 27.87 -30.03
CA ILE A 319 13.86 28.29 -28.98
C ILE A 319 13.20 27.02 -28.44
N VAL A 320 13.42 26.75 -27.16
CA VAL A 320 12.93 25.56 -26.46
C VAL A 320 11.72 25.94 -25.62
N LEU A 321 10.65 25.15 -25.74
CA LEU A 321 9.42 25.35 -24.97
C LEU A 321 9.58 24.85 -23.54
N TYR A 322 8.90 25.52 -22.60
CA TYR A 322 8.82 25.17 -21.19
C TYR A 322 7.45 24.56 -20.87
N HIS A 323 7.44 23.43 -20.18
CA HIS A 323 6.25 22.69 -19.79
C HIS A 323 6.32 22.31 -18.30
N GLU A 324 5.34 22.74 -17.52
CA GLU A 324 5.28 22.48 -16.08
C GLU A 324 3.98 21.77 -15.72
N THR A 325 4.09 20.56 -15.18
CA THR A 325 2.97 19.87 -14.56
C THR A 325 2.89 20.25 -13.07
N PRO A 326 1.68 20.49 -12.52
CA PRO A 326 1.52 20.75 -11.10
C PRO A 326 1.96 19.55 -10.26
N LEU A 327 2.37 19.82 -9.02
CA LEU A 327 2.77 18.81 -8.04
C LEU A 327 1.64 17.79 -7.80
N GLU A 328 1.98 16.50 -7.84
CA GLU A 328 1.06 15.38 -7.59
C GLU A 328 0.82 15.24 -6.07
N VAL A 329 -0.29 15.81 -5.58
CA VAL A 329 -0.67 15.79 -4.14
C VAL A 329 -1.83 14.83 -3.90
N ASP A 330 -1.54 13.69 -3.28
CA ASP A 330 -2.52 12.64 -2.96
C ASP A 330 -3.38 13.01 -1.74
N ILE A 331 -4.48 13.76 -1.94
CA ILE A 331 -5.44 14.14 -0.88
C ILE A 331 -6.53 13.06 -0.71
N GLU A 332 -6.15 11.94 -0.10
CA GLU A 332 -7.04 10.79 0.14
C GLU A 332 -8.12 11.07 1.21
N HIS A 333 -9.31 10.49 1.02
CA HIS A 333 -10.44 10.57 1.95
C HIS A 333 -11.02 9.17 2.23
N ASN A 334 -10.98 8.71 3.48
CA ASN A 334 -11.66 7.47 3.89
C ASN A 334 -13.19 7.68 3.92
N THR A 335 -13.96 6.79 3.29
CA THR A 335 -15.44 6.91 3.20
C THR A 335 -16.16 5.73 3.85
N TRP A 336 -17.35 5.98 4.40
CA TRP A 336 -18.17 4.96 5.06
C TRP A 336 -19.04 4.21 4.05
N HIS A 337 -18.98 2.89 4.06
CA HIS A 337 -19.88 2.05 3.26
C HIS A 337 -21.12 1.65 4.08
N GLU A 338 -22.30 1.71 3.47
CA GLU A 338 -23.51 1.13 4.04
C GLU A 338 -23.66 -0.32 3.58
N MET A 339 -23.99 -1.23 4.49
CA MET A 339 -24.09 -2.67 4.28
C MET A 339 -25.37 -3.23 4.91
N VAL A 340 -25.84 -4.37 4.40
CA VAL A 340 -26.97 -5.13 4.95
C VAL A 340 -26.44 -6.47 5.43
N GLY A 341 -26.65 -6.77 6.71
CA GLY A 341 -26.24 -8.03 7.32
C GLY A 341 -27.24 -9.16 7.04
N SER A 342 -26.80 -10.39 7.31
CA SER A 342 -27.67 -11.57 7.32
C SER A 342 -27.49 -12.33 8.63
N CYS A 343 -28.41 -12.11 9.56
CA CYS A 343 -28.50 -12.83 10.83
C CYS A 343 -29.85 -13.58 10.88
N PRO A 344 -29.88 -14.89 10.57
CA PRO A 344 -31.13 -15.66 10.47
C PRO A 344 -31.82 -15.89 11.82
N THR A 345 -31.14 -15.66 12.94
CA THR A 345 -31.65 -15.77 14.31
C THR A 345 -32.01 -14.44 14.96
N CYS A 346 -31.53 -13.32 14.42
CA CYS A 346 -31.88 -11.98 14.89
C CYS A 346 -33.34 -11.65 14.55
N ASN A 347 -33.99 -10.86 15.41
CA ASN A 347 -35.39 -10.43 15.26
C ASN A 347 -36.45 -11.56 15.27
N GLN A 348 -36.07 -12.81 15.56
CA GLN A 348 -37.03 -13.86 15.91
C GLN A 348 -37.68 -13.57 17.28
N ILE A 349 -38.92 -13.07 17.28
CA ILE A 349 -39.74 -12.90 18.49
C ILE A 349 -40.21 -14.29 18.97
N ASN A 350 -39.30 -15.03 19.60
CA ASN A 350 -39.55 -16.38 20.09
C ASN A 350 -40.11 -16.33 21.53
N LEU A 351 -41.20 -17.05 21.81
CA LEU A 351 -41.87 -17.08 23.12
C LEU A 351 -40.93 -17.51 24.26
N THR A 352 -39.90 -18.29 23.94
CA THR A 352 -38.84 -18.70 24.87
C THR A 352 -38.01 -17.52 25.41
N GLY A 353 -37.88 -16.43 24.64
CA GLY A 353 -37.22 -15.20 25.08
C GLY A 353 -37.99 -14.49 26.21
N LEU A 354 -39.32 -14.44 26.09
CA LEU A 354 -40.22 -13.91 27.12
C LEU A 354 -40.13 -14.72 28.42
N SER A 355 -40.12 -16.06 28.33
CA SER A 355 -39.93 -16.91 29.51
C SER A 355 -38.54 -16.77 30.15
N LYS A 356 -37.51 -16.33 29.41
CA LYS A 356 -36.17 -16.09 29.96
C LYS A 356 -36.10 -14.76 30.72
N TYR A 357 -36.81 -13.72 30.25
CA TYR A 357 -36.99 -12.48 31.01
C TYR A 357 -37.82 -12.65 32.28
N LEU A 358 -38.79 -13.57 32.29
CA LEU A 358 -39.67 -13.86 33.43
C LEU A 358 -39.13 -14.93 34.41
N ASN A 359 -37.92 -15.47 34.19
CA ASN A 359 -37.32 -16.47 35.07
C ASN A 359 -36.26 -15.82 35.98
N PRO A 360 -36.51 -15.67 37.30
CA PRO A 360 -35.60 -15.00 38.22
C PRO A 360 -34.26 -15.72 38.39
N MET A 361 -34.19 -17.02 38.11
CA MET A 361 -32.94 -17.79 38.16
C MET A 361 -31.93 -17.34 37.08
N SER A 362 -32.39 -16.64 36.05
CA SER A 362 -31.54 -16.10 34.97
C SER A 362 -30.87 -14.77 35.35
N TRP A 363 -31.44 -14.01 36.29
CA TRP A 363 -30.94 -12.67 36.65
C TRP A 363 -29.69 -12.72 37.55
N VAL A 364 -29.52 -13.81 38.32
CA VAL A 364 -28.42 -13.99 39.27
C VAL A 364 -27.11 -14.41 38.57
N ASN A 365 -27.20 -15.08 37.42
CA ASN A 365 -26.06 -15.63 36.71
C ASN A 365 -25.40 -14.59 35.78
N GLY A 366 -24.64 -13.65 36.34
CA GLY A 366 -23.78 -12.76 35.53
C GLY A 366 -23.32 -11.44 36.18
N VAL A 367 -23.80 -11.07 37.38
CA VAL A 367 -23.46 -9.78 37.98
C VAL A 367 -21.98 -9.72 38.37
N SER A 368 -21.23 -8.80 37.76
CA SER A 368 -19.79 -8.59 38.05
C SER A 368 -19.42 -7.13 38.35
N SER A 369 -20.30 -6.18 38.06
CA SER A 369 -20.11 -4.76 38.35
C SER A 369 -21.21 -4.16 39.25
N LEU A 370 -20.87 -3.07 39.94
CA LEU A 370 -21.81 -2.33 40.80
C LEU A 370 -23.00 -1.72 40.02
N GLY A 371 -22.81 -1.38 38.74
CA GLY A 371 -23.89 -0.84 37.90
C GLY A 371 -24.95 -1.90 37.55
N GLU A 372 -24.52 -3.11 37.23
CA GLU A 372 -25.41 -4.25 36.96
C GLU A 372 -26.20 -4.66 38.20
N PHE A 373 -25.59 -4.60 39.39
CA PHE A 373 -26.29 -4.87 40.64
C PHE A 373 -27.46 -3.90 40.90
N VAL A 374 -27.29 -2.61 40.59
CA VAL A 374 -28.37 -1.61 40.71
C VAL A 374 -29.49 -1.89 39.71
N MET A 375 -29.17 -2.27 38.47
CA MET A 375 -30.20 -2.63 37.48
C MET A 375 -30.96 -3.91 37.87
N MET A 376 -30.27 -4.94 38.39
CA MET A 376 -30.91 -6.14 38.92
C MET A 376 -31.87 -5.81 40.07
N ALA A 377 -31.49 -4.89 40.96
CA ALA A 377 -32.35 -4.45 42.06
C ALA A 377 -33.60 -3.70 41.56
N THR A 378 -33.49 -2.86 40.52
CA THR A 378 -34.67 -2.21 39.92
C THR A 378 -35.59 -3.18 39.19
N ASP A 379 -35.05 -4.16 38.46
CA ASP A 379 -35.85 -5.15 37.72
C ASP A 379 -36.63 -6.07 38.67
N ILE A 380 -36.01 -6.51 39.77
CA ILE A 380 -36.69 -7.27 40.83
C ILE A 380 -37.82 -6.44 41.47
N LEU A 381 -37.58 -5.15 41.75
CA LEU A 381 -38.58 -4.26 42.35
C LEU A 381 -39.77 -4.03 41.41
N VAL A 382 -39.52 -3.80 40.11
CA VAL A 382 -40.57 -3.69 39.08
C VAL A 382 -41.36 -5.00 38.96
N TYR A 383 -40.69 -6.16 38.97
CA TYR A 383 -41.35 -7.46 38.91
C TYR A 383 -42.26 -7.71 40.12
N VAL A 384 -41.83 -7.36 41.34
CA VAL A 384 -42.66 -7.43 42.54
C VAL A 384 -43.87 -6.49 42.44
N CYS A 385 -43.69 -5.26 41.96
CA CYS A 385 -44.80 -4.34 41.70
C CYS A 385 -45.81 -4.89 40.68
N VAL A 386 -45.34 -5.50 39.59
CA VAL A 386 -46.21 -6.15 38.58
C VAL A 386 -46.97 -7.33 39.19
N LEU A 387 -46.34 -8.18 40.00
CA LEU A 387 -47.02 -9.26 40.72
C LEU A 387 -48.08 -8.74 41.70
N VAL A 388 -47.82 -7.64 42.41
CA VAL A 388 -48.81 -7.00 43.29
C VAL A 388 -49.99 -6.44 42.48
N VAL A 389 -49.75 -5.80 41.34
CA VAL A 389 -50.82 -5.33 40.44
C VAL A 389 -51.66 -6.50 39.90
N ILE A 390 -51.02 -7.59 39.45
CA ILE A 390 -51.72 -8.80 38.99
C ILE A 390 -52.55 -9.42 40.12
N TYR A 391 -52.00 -9.52 41.34
CA TYR A 391 -52.72 -10.01 42.52
C TYR A 391 -53.94 -9.14 42.87
N VAL A 392 -53.80 -7.81 42.79
CA VAL A 392 -54.92 -6.87 43.01
C VAL A 392 -55.98 -7.01 41.91
N VAL A 393 -55.59 -7.10 40.63
CA VAL A 393 -56.54 -7.31 39.51
C VAL A 393 -57.28 -8.64 39.66
N LEU A 394 -56.57 -9.73 39.97
CA LEU A 394 -57.19 -11.05 40.19
C LEU A 394 -58.17 -11.01 41.37
N THR A 395 -57.76 -10.48 42.53
CA THR A 395 -58.57 -10.51 43.76
C THR A 395 -59.69 -9.47 43.84
N LYS A 396 -59.53 -8.30 43.19
CA LYS A 396 -60.51 -7.19 43.25
C LYS A 396 -61.35 -7.05 41.99
N ILE A 397 -60.95 -7.61 40.85
CA ILE A 397 -61.68 -7.50 39.58
C ILE A 397 -62.13 -8.87 39.10
N VAL A 398 -61.22 -9.82 38.90
CA VAL A 398 -61.55 -11.12 38.28
C VAL A 398 -62.42 -12.00 39.20
N ILE A 399 -62.00 -12.22 40.45
CA ILE A 399 -62.76 -13.05 41.42
C ILE A 399 -64.22 -12.56 41.62
N PRO A 400 -64.52 -11.26 41.84
CA PRO A 400 -65.90 -10.80 41.95
C PRO A 400 -66.70 -10.94 40.63
N ILE A 401 -66.10 -10.69 39.46
CA ILE A 401 -66.77 -10.91 38.17
C ILE A 401 -67.12 -12.40 37.97
N CYS A 402 -66.19 -13.30 38.28
CA CYS A 402 -66.46 -14.74 38.22
C CYS A 402 -67.59 -15.17 39.19
N LYS A 403 -67.66 -14.58 40.39
CA LYS A 403 -68.79 -14.82 41.31
C LYS A 403 -70.13 -14.29 40.76
N CYS A 404 -70.14 -13.16 40.05
CA CYS A 404 -71.36 -12.67 39.39
C CYS A 404 -71.83 -13.57 38.25
N TRP A 405 -70.94 -14.16 37.46
CA TRP A 405 -71.31 -15.05 36.33
C TRP A 405 -71.74 -16.47 36.72
N ILE A 406 -71.40 -16.95 37.92
CA ILE A 406 -71.77 -18.32 38.36
C ILE A 406 -73.17 -18.37 39.02
N CYS A 407 -73.70 -17.25 39.52
CA CYS A 407 -74.98 -17.22 40.25
C CYS A 407 -76.31 -17.40 39.47
N PRO A 408 -76.45 -17.21 38.14
CA PRO A 408 -77.75 -17.32 37.47
C PRO A 408 -78.15 -18.74 37.00
N MET A 409 -77.25 -19.74 37.02
CA MET A 409 -77.54 -21.07 36.45
C MET A 409 -78.09 -22.13 37.42
N TYR A 410 -78.21 -21.85 38.73
CA TYR A 410 -78.66 -22.86 39.71
C TYR A 410 -80.17 -22.84 40.04
N ILE A 411 -80.96 -21.97 39.38
CA ILE A 411 -82.37 -21.71 39.76
C ILE A 411 -83.38 -22.27 38.75
N MET A 412 -82.96 -22.71 37.55
CA MET A 412 -83.85 -23.31 36.53
C MET A 412 -83.81 -24.84 36.49
N SER A 413 -84.03 -25.51 37.64
CA SER A 413 -84.18 -26.97 37.68
C SER A 413 -85.14 -27.47 38.77
N GLN A 414 -86.36 -26.91 38.85
CA GLN A 414 -87.51 -27.56 39.49
C GLN A 414 -88.85 -26.89 39.15
N SER A 415 -89.61 -27.44 38.19
CA SER A 415 -90.93 -26.91 37.80
C SER A 415 -91.95 -27.99 37.40
N ARG A 416 -92.59 -28.56 38.45
CA ARG A 416 -94.01 -28.99 38.49
C ARG A 416 -94.40 -30.38 37.90
N PRO A 417 -95.55 -30.96 38.37
CA PRO A 417 -95.56 -32.38 38.76
C PRO A 417 -96.88 -33.18 38.46
N LYS A 418 -97.01 -34.34 39.13
CA LYS A 418 -98.22 -35.16 39.42
C LYS A 418 -98.70 -36.19 38.37
N SER A 419 -98.81 -37.43 38.84
CA SER A 419 -99.90 -38.36 38.52
C SER A 419 -100.32 -39.14 39.79
N LYS A 420 -101.49 -39.79 39.80
CA LYS A 420 -102.13 -40.40 40.99
C LYS A 420 -102.55 -41.87 40.78
N ARG A 421 -102.38 -42.72 41.80
CA ARG A 421 -103.24 -43.85 42.23
C ARG A 421 -102.94 -44.08 43.74
N ARG A 422 -103.90 -44.24 44.67
CA ARG A 422 -104.91 -45.33 44.90
C ARG A 422 -104.24 -46.69 45.15
N GLU A 423 -104.65 -47.55 46.09
CA GLU A 423 -105.57 -47.53 47.28
C GLU A 423 -105.31 -48.90 48.03
N LYS A 424 -105.64 -49.24 49.29
CA LYS A 424 -106.46 -48.69 50.42
C LYS A 424 -106.14 -49.50 51.72
N SER A 425 -106.53 -49.01 52.92
CA SER A 425 -106.59 -49.76 54.21
C SER A 425 -105.25 -50.15 54.90
N LYS A 426 -105.17 -50.37 56.23
CA LYS A 426 -106.19 -50.34 57.32
C LYS A 426 -105.55 -49.93 58.68
N ARG A 427 -106.38 -49.56 59.66
CA ARG A 427 -106.05 -49.50 61.12
C ARG A 427 -105.72 -50.91 61.66
N GLY A 428 -104.98 -51.07 62.77
CA GLY A 428 -104.33 -50.09 63.65
C GLY A 428 -104.12 -50.62 65.07
N ASP A 429 -103.40 -49.84 65.87
CA ASP A 429 -103.38 -49.76 67.35
C ASP A 429 -102.79 -50.92 68.21
N ASP A 430 -102.08 -50.47 69.25
CA ASP A 430 -101.85 -51.01 70.62
C ASP A 430 -101.01 -52.29 70.94
N ASP A 431 -99.74 -52.00 71.29
CA ASP A 431 -99.13 -52.13 72.64
C ASP A 431 -98.56 -53.47 73.21
N GLU A 432 -97.64 -53.28 74.17
CA GLU A 432 -96.90 -54.23 75.05
C GLU A 432 -96.06 -55.36 74.40
N GLY A 433 -94.93 -55.77 75.03
CA GLY A 433 -94.08 -56.85 74.46
C GLY A 433 -92.63 -57.02 74.93
N MET A 434 -92.29 -56.56 76.14
CA MET A 434 -91.07 -56.84 76.94
C MET A 434 -90.12 -57.99 76.50
N ARG A 435 -88.87 -57.62 76.17
CA ARG A 435 -87.58 -58.36 76.31
C ARG A 435 -87.43 -59.80 75.76
N VAL A 436 -86.40 -59.98 74.93
CA VAL A 436 -85.19 -60.73 75.35
C VAL A 436 -84.00 -59.78 75.24
#